data_AF-A0A942I393-F1
#
_entry.id   AF-A0A942I393-F1
#
_cell.length_a   1.000
_cell.length_b   1.000
_cell.length_c   1.000
_cell.angle_alpha   90.00
_cell.angle_beta   90.00
_cell.angle_gamma   90.00
#
_symmetry.space_group_name_H-M   'P 1'
#
loop_
_entity.id
_entity.type
_entity.pdbx_description
1 polymer ?
#
loop_
_entity_poly.entity_id
_entity_poly.type
_entity_poly.pdbx_seq_one_letter_code
_entity_poly.pdbx_strand_id
1 'polypeptide(L)' 'MTRHPNDKTPVPNNDDKNDVESGAHAEIEGAIDAVCCELGLDHRSDERRRRVAHGVVSTWRSGRRLPLNLVSAGFDAVGV' A
#
# COMPACT_ATOMS: atom_id res chain seq x y z
N MET A 1 52.73 -18.69 14.61
CA MET A 1 51.78 -18.41 15.71
C MET A 1 51.24 -17.00 15.50
N THR A 2 50.11 -16.87 14.80
CA THR A 2 48.79 -16.37 15.31
C THR A 2 48.83 -14.86 15.64
N ARG A 3 48.03 -13.95 15.08
CA ARG A 3 46.55 -13.91 14.99
C ARG A 3 46.05 -12.95 13.87
N HIS A 4 44.80 -13.21 13.49
CA HIS A 4 43.92 -12.60 12.48
C HIS A 4 43.91 -11.06 12.34
N PRO A 5 43.80 -10.52 11.12
CA PRO A 5 43.16 -9.22 10.92
C PRO A 5 41.64 -9.38 11.07
N ASN A 6 41.02 -8.50 11.84
CA ASN A 6 39.57 -8.40 11.94
C ASN A 6 38.99 -8.02 10.57
N ASP A 7 38.50 -9.03 9.85
CA ASP A 7 37.53 -8.85 8.77
C ASP A 7 36.22 -8.42 9.42
N LYS A 8 36.09 -7.11 9.66
CA LYS A 8 34.81 -6.49 10.00
C LYS A 8 34.01 -6.46 8.71
N THR A 9 33.39 -7.60 8.39
CA THR A 9 32.28 -7.64 7.44
C THR A 9 31.30 -6.54 7.84
N PRO A 10 30.91 -5.64 6.92
CA PRO A 10 29.85 -4.70 7.21
C PRO A 10 28.58 -5.52 7.43
N VAL A 11 28.10 -5.53 8.67
CA VAL A 11 26.73 -5.97 8.95
C VAL A 11 25.80 -5.08 8.13
N PRO A 12 24.97 -5.63 7.23
CA PRO A 12 23.99 -4.82 6.53
C PRO A 12 23.02 -4.27 7.58
N ASN A 13 23.00 -2.95 7.74
CA ASN A 13 22.03 -2.28 8.58
C ASN A 13 20.64 -2.51 7.98
N ASN A 14 19.70 -3.02 8.77
CA ASN A 14 18.33 -3.32 8.34
C ASN A 14 17.47 -2.05 8.11
N ASP A 15 18.07 -0.87 8.09
CA ASP A 15 17.38 0.42 8.04
C ASP A 15 16.87 0.78 6.62
N ASP A 16 17.34 0.09 5.57
CA ASP A 16 16.95 0.33 4.16
C ASP A 16 15.53 -0.15 3.80
N LYS A 17 14.83 -0.85 4.70
CA LYS A 17 13.50 -1.43 4.39
C LYS A 17 12.32 -0.48 4.64
N ASN A 18 12.54 0.68 5.25
CA ASN A 18 11.44 1.56 5.66
C ASN A 18 10.91 2.45 4.52
N ASP A 19 11.77 2.84 3.56
CA ASP A 19 11.37 3.78 2.51
C ASP A 19 10.46 3.13 1.45
N VAL A 20 10.65 1.84 1.19
CA VAL A 20 9.84 1.08 0.23
C VAL A 20 8.43 0.81 0.77
N GLU A 21 8.28 0.53 2.07
CA GLU A 21 6.96 0.40 2.71
C GLU A 21 6.24 1.75 2.79
N SER A 22 6.96 2.84 3.09
CA SER A 22 6.37 4.19 3.12
C SER A 22 5.90 4.65 1.74
N GLY A 23 6.65 4.33 0.67
CA GLY A 23 6.24 4.62 -0.71
C GLY A 23 5.01 3.81 -1.13
N ALA A 24 5.01 2.51 -0.83
CA ALA A 24 3.86 1.64 -1.09
C ALA A 24 2.59 2.08 -0.32
N HIS A 25 2.76 2.56 0.91
CA HIS A 25 1.67 3.12 1.72
C HIS A 25 1.15 4.44 1.15
N ALA A 26 2.03 5.33 0.66
CA ALA A 26 1.59 6.58 0.03
C ALA A 26 0.84 6.32 -1.29
N GLU A 27 1.31 5.37 -2.10
CA GLU A 27 0.64 4.98 -3.34
C GLU A 27 -0.76 4.41 -3.10
N ILE A 28 -0.92 3.56 -2.08
CA ILE A 28 -2.20 2.92 -1.81
C ILE A 28 -3.22 3.89 -1.23
N GLU A 29 -2.81 4.81 -0.36
CA GLU A 29 -3.68 5.87 0.15
C GLU A 29 -4.15 6.80 -0.97
N GLY A 30 -3.25 7.19 -1.88
CA GLY A 30 -3.61 7.97 -3.06
C GLY A 30 -4.61 7.27 -3.97
N ALA A 31 -4.48 5.95 -4.13
CA ALA A 31 -5.46 5.16 -4.88
C ALA A 31 -6.83 5.09 -4.17
N ILE A 32 -6.85 4.92 -2.85
CA ILE A 32 -8.10 4.90 -2.06
C ILE A 32 -8.82 6.25 -2.19
N ASP A 33 -8.11 7.36 -2.05
CA ASP A 33 -8.68 8.70 -2.17
C ASP A 33 -9.23 8.99 -3.57
N ALA A 34 -8.48 8.62 -4.62
CA ALA A 34 -8.96 8.76 -5.99
C ALA A 34 -10.26 7.99 -6.23
N VAL A 35 -10.32 6.72 -5.79
CA VAL A 35 -11.53 5.90 -5.94
C VAL A 35 -12.70 6.46 -5.14
N CYS A 36 -12.46 6.95 -3.92
CA CYS A 36 -13.51 7.59 -3.13
C CYS A 36 -14.06 8.85 -3.82
N CYS A 37 -13.19 9.68 -4.40
CA CYS A 37 -13.60 10.86 -5.18
C CYS A 37 -14.48 10.48 -6.39
N GLU A 38 -14.06 9.49 -7.17
CA GLU A 38 -14.83 9.03 -8.35
C GLU A 38 -16.21 8.46 -7.98
N LEU A 39 -16.33 7.83 -6.81
CA LEU A 39 -17.60 7.31 -6.29
C LEU A 39 -18.45 8.37 -5.59
N GLY A 40 -18.01 9.63 -5.54
CA GLY A 40 -18.68 10.71 -4.82
C GLY A 40 -18.74 10.48 -3.30
N LEU A 41 -17.80 9.72 -2.74
CA LEU A 41 -17.71 9.45 -1.31
C LEU A 41 -16.98 10.58 -0.60
N ASP A 42 -17.77 11.40 0.08
CA ASP A 42 -17.25 12.43 0.97
C ASP A 42 -16.67 11.83 2.28
N HIS A 43 -16.04 12.70 3.07
CA HIS A 43 -15.48 12.34 4.37
C HIS A 43 -16.54 12.02 5.42
N ARG A 44 -17.85 12.17 5.12
CA ARG A 44 -18.94 11.78 6.02
C ARG A 44 -19.33 10.31 5.82
N SER A 45 -18.92 9.71 4.72
CA SER A 45 -19.27 8.35 4.31
C SER A 45 -18.30 7.30 4.85
N ASP A 46 -17.99 7.36 6.15
CA ASP A 46 -16.92 6.56 6.80
C ASP A 46 -17.02 5.06 6.52
N GLU A 47 -18.23 4.50 6.60
CA GLU A 47 -18.45 3.07 6.38
C GLU A 47 -18.26 2.66 4.92
N ARG A 48 -18.67 3.51 3.95
CA ARG A 48 -18.45 3.23 2.52
C ARG A 48 -16.98 3.40 2.15
N ARG A 49 -16.30 4.45 2.65
CA ARG A 49 -14.86 4.65 2.47
C ARG A 49 -14.06 3.47 3.04
N ARG A 50 -14.46 2.94 4.21
CA ARG A 50 -13.81 1.76 4.82
C ARG A 50 -13.93 0.51 3.95
N ARG A 51 -15.10 0.29 3.34
CA ARG A 51 -15.31 -0.81 2.39
C ARG A 51 -14.47 -0.65 1.13
N VAL A 52 -14.42 0.55 0.55
CA VAL A 52 -13.54 0.87 -0.58
C VAL A 52 -12.08 0.60 -0.24
N ALA A 53 -11.60 1.13 0.89
CA ALA A 53 -10.24 0.93 1.35
C ALA A 53 -9.89 -0.56 1.46
N HIS A 54 -10.77 -1.36 2.08
CA HIS A 54 -10.57 -2.80 2.18
C HIS A 54 -10.49 -3.50 0.81
N GLY A 55 -11.36 -3.14 -0.13
CA GLY A 55 -11.37 -3.69 -1.49
C GLY A 55 -10.10 -3.33 -2.29
N VAL A 56 -9.70 -2.06 -2.23
CA VAL A 56 -8.47 -1.55 -2.87
C VAL A 56 -7.23 -2.22 -2.29
N VAL A 57 -7.11 -2.30 -0.97
CA VAL A 57 -5.96 -2.95 -0.30
C VAL A 57 -5.89 -4.44 -0.64
N SER A 58 -7.01 -5.16 -0.60
CA SER A 58 -7.07 -6.58 -0.98
C SER A 58 -6.58 -6.80 -2.41
N THR A 59 -7.05 -5.96 -3.35
CA THR A 59 -6.69 -6.06 -4.77
C THR A 59 -5.23 -5.71 -5.03
N TRP A 60 -4.72 -4.67 -4.36
CA TRP A 60 -3.32 -4.29 -4.42
C TRP A 60 -2.38 -5.38 -3.87
N ARG A 61 -2.77 -6.02 -2.76
CA ARG A 61 -2.05 -7.18 -2.18
C ARG A 61 -2.07 -8.41 -3.09
N SER A 62 -3.13 -8.57 -3.89
CA SER A 62 -3.21 -9.64 -4.91
C SER A 62 -2.33 -9.40 -6.14
N GLY A 63 -1.59 -8.29 -6.19
CA GLY A 63 -0.71 -7.94 -7.32
C GLY A 63 -1.40 -7.20 -8.46
N ARG A 64 -2.72 -7.00 -8.39
CA ARG A 64 -3.51 -6.26 -9.39
C ARG A 64 -3.46 -4.76 -9.10
N ARG A 65 -2.29 -4.16 -9.26
CA ARG A 65 -2.00 -2.77 -8.85
C ARG A 65 -2.32 -1.70 -9.89
N LEU A 66 -2.74 -2.09 -11.10
CA LEU A 66 -3.10 -1.12 -12.14
C LEU A 66 -4.32 -0.27 -11.73
N PRO A 67 -4.37 1.03 -12.09
CA PRO A 67 -5.41 1.95 -11.65
C PRO A 67 -6.84 1.42 -11.88
N LEU A 68 -7.12 0.86 -13.06
CA LEU A 68 -8.43 0.34 -13.40
C LEU A 68 -8.86 -0.83 -12.48
N ASN A 69 -7.92 -1.70 -12.09
CA ASN A 69 -8.24 -2.81 -11.18
C ASN A 69 -8.65 -2.31 -9.78
N LEU A 70 -8.00 -1.24 -9.31
CA LEU A 70 -8.27 -0.66 -8.00
C LEU A 70 -9.61 0.07 -7.98
N VAL A 71 -9.94 0.79 -9.05
CA VAL A 71 -11.25 1.43 -9.24
C VAL A 71 -12.37 0.39 -9.28
N SER A 72 -12.22 -0.66 -10.10
CA SER A 72 -13.22 -1.75 -10.16
C SER A 72 -13.43 -2.40 -8.80
N ALA A 73 -12.36 -2.68 -8.07
CA ALA A 73 -12.45 -3.28 -6.74
C ALA A 73 -13.16 -2.37 -5.71
N GLY A 74 -12.95 -1.05 -5.77
CA GLY A 74 -13.66 -0.11 -4.92
C GLY A 74 -15.14 0.01 -5.28
N PHE A 75 -15.47 -0.02 -6.58
CA PHE A 75 -16.84 -0.06 -7.06
C PHE A 75 -17.58 -1.33 -6.58
N ASP A 76 -16.96 -2.50 -6.76
CA ASP A 76 -17.51 -3.79 -6.32
C ASP A 76 -17.73 -3.83 -4.79
N ALA A 77 -16.86 -3.17 -4.02
CA ALA A 77 -16.96 -3.15 -2.55
C ALA A 77 -18.14 -2.34 -1.99
N VAL A 78 -18.67 -1.38 -2.77
CA VAL A 78 -19.84 -0.58 -2.35
C VAL A 78 -21.17 -1.15 -2.84
N GLY A 79 -21.15 -2.15 -3.71
CA GLY A 79 -22.33 -2.93 -4.12
C GLY A 79 -23.43 -2.11 -4.79
N VAL A 80 -23.07 -1.15 -5.65
CA VAL A 80 -24.04 -0.38 -6.46
C VAL A 80 -24.65 -1.26 -7.54
#